data_AF-A0A1D7Y1W0-F1
#
_entry.id   AF-A0A1D7Y1W0-F1
#
_cell.length_a   1.000
_cell.length_b   1.000
_cell.length_c   1.000
_cell.angle_alpha   90.00
_cell.angle_beta   90.00
_cell.angle_gamma   90.00
#
_symmetry.space_group_name_H-M   'P 1'
#
loop_
_entity.id
_entity.type
_entity.pdbx_description
1 polymer ?
#
loop_
_entity_poly.entity_id
_entity_poly.type
_entity_poly.pdbx_seq_one_letter_code
_entity_poly.pdbx_strand_id
1 'polypeptide(L)' 'MQRDTTIRLYEAVREEHQRLCNVKSFGVQKYSNAYIKAALAKKFYKTTKTIEDILFYKYEKRAS' A
#
# COMPACT_ATOMS: atom_id res chain seq x y z
N MET A 1 9.86 11.06 -17.58
CA MET A 1 8.46 10.64 -17.84
C MET A 1 8.01 9.39 -17.06
N GLN A 2 8.88 8.45 -16.65
CA GLN A 2 8.45 7.26 -15.88
C GLN A 2 8.22 7.50 -14.36
N ARG A 3 8.77 8.57 -13.78
CA ARG A 3 8.68 8.85 -12.34
C ARG A 3 7.23 9.12 -11.90
N ASP A 4 6.47 9.88 -12.70
CA ASP A 4 5.08 10.21 -12.40
C ASP A 4 4.17 8.97 -12.30
N THR A 5 4.31 8.00 -13.22
CA THR A 5 3.48 6.79 -13.20
C THR A 5 3.77 5.93 -11.98
N THR A 6 5.03 5.81 -11.59
CA THR A 6 5.43 5.06 -10.40
C THR A 6 4.95 5.73 -9.11
N ILE A 7 5.09 7.06 -9.01
CA ILE A 7 4.60 7.82 -7.85
C ILE A 7 3.09 7.65 -7.69
N ARG A 8 2.33 7.81 -8.77
CA ARG A 8 0.87 7.62 -8.76
C ARG A 8 0.47 6.20 -8.34
N LEU A 9 1.21 5.18 -8.78
CA LEU A 9 0.96 3.80 -8.34
C LEU A 9 1.19 3.67 -6.83
N TYR A 10 2.25 4.28 -6.29
CA TYR A 10 2.61 4.18 -4.88
C TYR A 10 1.57 4.90 -4.02
N GLU A 11 1.12 6.07 -4.44
CA GLU A 11 0.03 6.82 -3.81
C GLU A 11 -1.27 6.01 -3.81
N ALA A 12 -1.68 5.46 -4.96
CA ALA A 12 -2.89 4.66 -5.06
C ALA A 12 -2.86 3.40 -4.16
N VAL A 13 -1.70 2.73 -4.07
CA VAL A 13 -1.51 1.58 -3.15
C VAL A 13 -1.65 2.02 -1.69
N ARG A 14 -1.09 3.16 -1.32
CA ARG A 14 -1.15 3.70 0.06
C ARG A 14 -2.56 4.14 0.45
N GLU A 15 -3.28 4.80 -0.45
CA GLU A 15 -4.68 5.18 -0.23
C GLU A 15 -5.56 3.95 0.00
N GLU A 16 -5.42 2.93 -0.85
CA GLU A 16 -6.20 1.70 -0.70
C GLU A 16 -5.82 0.94 0.58
N HIS A 17 -4.53 0.89 0.92
CA HIS A 17 -4.06 0.31 2.17
C HIS A 17 -4.69 1.00 3.38
N GLN A 18 -4.69 2.35 3.40
CA GLN A 18 -5.31 3.13 4.47
C GLN A 18 -6.82 2.89 4.55
N ARG A 19 -7.51 2.84 3.40
CA ARG A 19 -8.94 2.52 3.33
C ARG A 19 -9.23 1.17 3.99
N LEU A 20 -8.44 0.14 3.68
CA LEU A 20 -8.61 -1.21 4.24
C LEU A 20 -8.26 -1.29 5.74
N CYS A 21 -7.21 -0.61 6.20
CA CYS A 21 -6.87 -0.52 7.61
C CYS A 21 -7.95 0.19 8.43
N ASN A 22 -8.63 1.18 7.85
CA ASN A 22 -9.70 1.93 8.49
C ASN A 22 -11.03 1.17 8.57
N VAL A 23 -11.18 0.05 7.85
CA VAL A 23 -12.38 -0.78 7.99
C VAL A 23 -12.35 -1.46 9.35
N LYS A 24 -13.27 -1.06 10.22
CA LYS A 24 -13.45 -1.64 11.56
C LYS A 24 -14.70 -2.51 11.62
N SER A 25 -14.66 -3.54 12.44
CA SER A 25 -15.79 -4.39 12.82
C SER A 25 -15.71 -4.60 14.33
N PHE A 26 -16.82 -4.41 15.06
CA PHE A 26 -16.82 -4.52 16.53
C PHE A 26 -15.74 -3.65 17.21
N GLY A 27 -15.46 -2.46 16.66
CA GLY A 27 -14.45 -1.54 17.18
C GLY A 27 -12.99 -1.92 16.86
N VAL A 28 -12.73 -3.11 16.33
CA VAL A 28 -11.38 -3.57 15.95
C VAL A 28 -11.17 -3.53 14.44
N GLN A 29 -9.92 -3.48 13.99
CA GLN A 29 -9.59 -3.56 12.57
C GLN A 29 -10.12 -4.89 11.99
N LYS A 30 -10.95 -4.79 10.94
CA LYS A 30 -11.63 -5.95 10.34
C LYS A 30 -10.66 -6.89 9.62
N TYR A 31 -9.69 -6.32 8.92
CA TYR A 31 -8.78 -7.08 8.05
C TYR A 31 -7.39 -7.18 8.66
N SER A 32 -6.84 -8.40 8.69
CA SER A 32 -5.45 -8.61 9.10
C SER A 32 -4.48 -8.02 8.08
N ASN A 33 -3.25 -7.69 8.51
CA ASN A 33 -2.21 -7.17 7.61
C ASN A 33 -1.91 -8.13 6.44
N ALA A 34 -1.97 -9.45 6.67
CA ALA A 34 -1.79 -10.44 5.61
C ALA A 34 -2.91 -10.38 4.56
N TYR A 35 -4.17 -10.26 5.01
CA TYR A 35 -5.32 -10.10 4.11
C TYR A 35 -5.19 -8.81 3.28
N ILE A 36 -4.85 -7.69 3.93
CA ILE A 36 -4.71 -6.39 3.27
C ILE A 36 -3.66 -6.47 2.17
N LYS A 37 -2.48 -7.05 2.46
CA LYS A 37 -1.41 -7.24 1.47
C LYS A 37 -1.85 -8.10 0.29
N ALA A 38 -2.58 -9.19 0.54
CA ALA A 38 -3.11 -10.05 -0.53
C ALA A 38 -4.18 -9.34 -1.38
N ALA A 39 -5.05 -8.56 -0.75
CA ALA A 39 -6.08 -7.77 -1.44
C ALA A 39 -5.46 -6.70 -2.35
N LEU A 40 -4.44 -5.99 -1.86
CA LEU A 40 -3.68 -5.00 -2.64
C LEU A 40 -2.94 -5.67 -3.80
N ALA A 41 -2.27 -6.81 -3.55
CA ALA A 41 -1.58 -7.58 -4.59
C ALA A 41 -2.52 -7.97 -5.73
N LYS A 42 -3.73 -8.46 -5.39
CA LYS A 42 -4.78 -8.78 -6.37
C LYS A 42 -5.28 -7.54 -7.12
N LYS A 43 -5.52 -6.42 -6.43
CA LYS A 43 -6.07 -5.19 -7.03
C LYS A 43 -5.10 -4.51 -8.00
N PHE A 44 -3.82 -4.47 -7.65
CA PHE A 44 -2.79 -3.77 -8.42
C PHE A 44 -1.98 -4.70 -9.35
N TYR A 45 -2.36 -5.97 -9.45
CA TYR A 45 -1.67 -7.00 -10.24
C TYR A 45 -0.17 -7.08 -9.90
N LYS A 46 0.14 -7.05 -8.61
CA LYS A 46 1.51 -7.11 -8.06
C LYS A 46 1.67 -8.29 -7.13
N THR A 47 2.92 -8.64 -6.82
CA THR A 47 3.22 -9.60 -5.76
C THR A 47 3.03 -8.95 -4.39
N THR A 48 2.74 -9.75 -3.36
CA THR A 48 2.66 -9.27 -1.98
C THR A 48 3.98 -8.62 -1.53
N LYS A 49 5.12 -9.15 -1.98
CA LYS A 49 6.45 -8.57 -1.75
C LYS A 49 6.56 -7.17 -2.35
N THR A 50 6.15 -6.97 -3.60
CA THR A 50 6.15 -5.64 -4.22
C THR A 50 5.24 -4.66 -3.48
N ILE A 51 4.07 -5.11 -2.98
CA ILE A 51 3.21 -4.26 -2.15
C ILE A 51 3.91 -3.88 -0.84
N GLU A 52 4.58 -4.82 -0.17
CA GLU A 52 5.39 -4.52 1.01
C GLU A 52 6.47 -3.50 0.70
N ASP A 53 7.24 -3.72 -0.36
CA ASP A 53 8.30 -2.80 -0.79
C ASP A 53 7.73 -1.39 -1.00
N ILE A 54 6.57 -1.24 -1.65
CA ILE A 54 5.89 0.06 -1.87
C ILE A 54 5.45 0.71 -0.55
N LEU A 55 4.88 -0.07 0.36
CA LEU A 55 4.39 0.41 1.65
C LEU A 55 5.54 0.84 2.57
N PHE A 56 6.65 0.10 2.56
CA PHE A 56 7.84 0.38 3.36
C PHE A 56 8.87 1.28 2.67
N TYR A 57 8.64 1.66 1.40
CA TYR A 57 9.49 2.58 0.68
C TYR A 57 9.48 3.96 1.36
N LYS A 58 10.48 4.19 2.22
CA LYS A 58 10.80 5.51 2.75
C LYS A 58 11.64 6.22 1.70
N TYR A 59 11.12 7.33 1.17
CA TYR A 59 11.98 8.32 0.51
C TYR A 59 12.90 8.86 1.60
N GLU A 60 14.14 8.39 1.67
CA GLU A 60 15.19 9.19 2.27
C GLU A 60 15.28 10.47 1.43
N LYS A 61 14.61 11.53 1.89
CA LYS A 61 15.04 12.89 1.55
C LYS A 61 16.43 13.02 2.16
N ARG A 62 17.48 12.64 1.42
CA ARG A 62 18.80 13.24 1.61
C ARG A 62 18.59 14.72 1.36
N ALA A 63 18.39 15.47 2.44
CA ALA A 63 18.56 16.91 2.45
C ALA A 63 19.99 17.16 1.97
N SER A 64 20.12 17.68 0.75
CA SER A 64 21.32 18.38 0.29
C SER A 64 21.20 19.84 0.67
#